data_AF-A0A520HTD8-F1
#
_entry.id   AF-A0A520HTD8-F1
#
_cell.length_a   1.000
_cell.length_b   1.000
_cell.length_c   1.000
_cell.angle_alpha   90.00
_cell.angle_beta   90.00
_cell.angle_gamma   90.00
#
_symmetry.space_group_name_H-M   'P 1'
#
loop_
_entity.id
_entity.type
_entity.pdbx_description
1 polymer ?
#
loop_
_entity_poly.entity_id
_entity_poly.type
_entity_poly.pdbx_seq_one_letter_code
_entity_poly.pdbx_strand_id
1 'polypeptide(L)'
;MLDPLGPSRDVAGWLDRGSVQDGAIVRMTLASRDPDDLTLRQARALASADRVYHRSDVPPAILDRARADAARIPCDAPPDAQGSGLVVDVAMRA
;
A
#
# COMPACT_ATOMS: atom_id res chain seq x y z
N MET A 1 -34.85 -19.71 -7.91
CA MET A 1 -33.45 -20.10 -7.65
C MET A 1 -32.56 -19.09 -8.37
N LEU A 2 -31.84 -18.26 -7.63
CA LEU A 2 -31.00 -17.20 -8.18
C LEU A 2 -29.69 -17.84 -8.65
N ASP A 3 -29.45 -17.92 -9.96
CA ASP A 3 -28.20 -18.43 -10.50
C ASP A 3 -27.07 -17.43 -10.23
N PRO A 4 -26.01 -17.80 -9.49
CA PRO A 4 -24.88 -16.91 -9.25
C PRO A 4 -24.13 -16.50 -10.53
N LEU A 5 -24.31 -17.18 -11.68
CA LEU A 5 -23.54 -16.94 -12.92
C LEU A 5 -24.39 -16.44 -14.10
N GLY A 6 -25.48 -15.71 -13.83
CA GLY A 6 -26.33 -15.11 -14.87
C GLY A 6 -25.59 -14.17 -15.84
N PRO A 7 -26.14 -13.95 -17.05
CA PRO A 7 -25.40 -13.56 -18.26
C PRO A 7 -24.78 -12.15 -18.28
N SER A 8 -25.00 -11.31 -17.27
CA SER A 8 -24.34 -9.99 -17.20
C SER A 8 -24.19 -9.55 -15.75
N ARG A 9 -23.13 -10.00 -15.08
CA ARG A 9 -22.64 -9.29 -13.90
C ARG A 9 -22.11 -7.93 -14.38
N ASP A 10 -22.51 -6.84 -13.73
CA ASP A 10 -21.91 -5.52 -13.94
C ASP A 10 -20.49 -5.51 -13.36
N VAL A 11 -19.57 -6.15 -14.08
CA VAL A 11 -18.16 -6.25 -13.72
C VAL A 11 -17.54 -4.85 -13.72
N ALA A 12 -17.99 -3.97 -14.61
CA ALA A 12 -17.54 -2.58 -14.67
C ALA A 12 -17.86 -1.83 -13.38
N GLY A 13 -19.11 -1.84 -12.91
CA GLY A 13 -19.50 -1.20 -11.64
C GLY A 13 -18.92 -1.86 -10.38
N TRP A 14 -18.49 -3.12 -10.46
CA TRP A 14 -17.76 -3.78 -9.38
C TRP A 14 -16.29 -3.35 -9.33
N LEU A 15 -15.64 -3.23 -10.49
CA LEU A 15 -14.26 -2.76 -10.61
C LEU A 15 -14.13 -1.28 -10.22
N ASP A 16 -15.11 -0.44 -10.60
CA ASP A 16 -15.10 0.99 -10.27
C ASP A 16 -15.11 1.26 -8.75
N ARG A 17 -15.81 0.40 -7.98
CA ARG A 17 -15.85 0.49 -6.52
C ARG A 17 -14.59 0.00 -5.80
N GLY A 18 -13.73 -0.76 -6.48
CA GLY A 18 -12.46 -1.26 -5.96
C GLY A 18 -11.27 -0.36 -6.26
N SER A 19 -11.46 0.73 -7.01
CA SER A 19 -10.38 1.64 -7.34
C SER A 19 -9.86 2.32 -6.06
N VAL A 20 -8.60 2.05 -5.75
CA VAL A 20 -7.86 2.82 -4.76
C VAL A 20 -7.93 4.27 -5.22
N GLN A 21 -8.45 5.16 -4.37
CA GLN A 21 -8.58 6.58 -4.66
C GLN A 21 -7.24 7.10 -5.21
N ASP A 22 -7.23 7.59 -6.46
CA ASP A 22 -6.03 8.12 -7.09
C ASP A 22 -5.40 9.19 -6.20
N GLY A 23 -4.10 9.06 -5.92
CA GLY A 23 -3.36 9.97 -5.04
C GLY A 23 -3.50 9.73 -3.53
N ALA A 24 -4.10 8.62 -3.09
CA ALA A 24 -4.14 8.29 -1.66
C ALA A 24 -2.76 7.93 -1.10
N ILE A 25 -2.30 8.68 -0.09
CA ILE A 25 -1.11 8.34 0.71
C ILE A 25 -1.54 7.67 2.01
N VAL A 26 -1.07 6.44 2.24
CA VAL A 26 -1.16 5.77 3.54
C VAL A 26 0.14 6.04 4.30
N ARG A 27 0.07 6.90 5.31
CA ARG A 27 1.19 7.15 6.22
C ARG A 27 1.16 6.15 7.37
N MET A 28 2.30 5.55 7.67
CA MET A 28 2.44 4.64 8.80
C MET A 28 3.76 4.85 9.55
N THR A 29 3.66 4.75 10.88
CA THR A 29 4.81 4.79 11.78
C THR A 29 4.96 3.42 12.42
N LEU A 30 6.14 2.83 12.30
CA LEU A 30 6.44 1.48 12.77
C LEU A 30 7.06 1.54 14.17
N ALA A 31 6.55 0.73 15.09
CA ALA A 31 7.07 0.65 16.45
C ALA A 31 8.24 -0.34 16.59
N SER A 32 8.40 -1.26 15.64
CA SER A 32 9.41 -2.33 15.63
C SER A 32 10.13 -2.38 14.29
N ARG A 33 11.37 -2.87 14.34
CA ARG A 33 12.22 -3.14 13.17
C ARG A 33 12.03 -4.57 12.64
N ASP A 34 11.26 -5.39 13.35
CA ASP A 34 10.94 -6.75 12.94
C ASP A 34 9.76 -6.75 11.95
N PRO A 35 9.89 -7.34 10.74
CA PRO A 35 8.77 -7.49 9.81
C PRO A 35 7.60 -8.31 10.38
N ASP A 36 7.83 -9.21 11.34
CA ASP A 36 6.78 -10.05 11.92
C ASP A 36 5.88 -9.26 12.90
N ASP A 37 6.36 -8.10 13.37
CA ASP A 37 5.58 -7.17 14.22
C ASP A 37 4.66 -6.24 13.41
N LEU A 38 4.65 -6.35 12.08
CA LEU A 38 3.74 -5.57 11.25
C LEU A 38 2.28 -5.96 11.57
N THR A 39 1.47 -4.97 11.90
CA THR A 39 0.03 -5.19 11.99
C THR A 39 -0.53 -5.61 10.64
N LEU A 40 -1.62 -6.39 10.64
CA LEU A 40 -2.28 -6.82 9.41
C LEU A 40 -2.64 -5.65 8.47
N ARG A 41 -2.98 -4.49 9.04
CA ARG A 41 -3.26 -3.27 8.26
C ARG A 41 -2.01 -2.74 7.57
N GLN A 42 -0.87 -2.69 8.26
CA GLN A 42 0.40 -2.23 7.70
C GLN A 42 0.91 -3.19 6.62
N ALA A 43 0.89 -4.50 6.89
CA ALA A 43 1.28 -5.52 5.93
C ALA A 43 0.42 -5.45 4.66
N ARG A 44 -0.91 -5.29 4.79
CA ARG A 44 -1.81 -5.12 3.64
C ARG A 44 -1.51 -3.86 2.84
N ALA A 45 -1.28 -2.73 3.52
CA ALA A 45 -0.96 -1.48 2.86
C ALA A 45 0.34 -1.57 2.04
N LEU A 46 1.39 -2.19 2.61
CA LEU A 46 2.64 -2.46 1.90
C LEU A 46 2.42 -3.40 0.69
N ALA A 47 1.68 -4.48 0.88
CA ALA A 47 1.38 -5.45 -0.19
C ALA A 47 0.49 -4.88 -1.30
N SER A 48 -0.19 -3.76 -1.08
CA SER A 48 -0.96 -3.04 -2.12
C SER A 48 -0.23 -1.83 -2.70
N ALA A 49 0.93 -1.45 -2.18
CA ALA A 49 1.63 -0.23 -2.56
C ALA A 49 2.20 -0.31 -3.97
N ASP A 50 1.98 0.72 -4.79
CA ASP A 50 2.70 0.90 -6.05
C ASP A 50 4.03 1.63 -5.82
N ARG A 51 4.05 2.53 -4.83
CA ARG A 51 5.26 3.28 -4.42
C ARG A 51 5.38 3.29 -2.90
N VAL A 52 6.57 2.98 -2.41
CA VAL A 52 6.93 3.01 -0.99
C VAL A 52 7.99 4.08 -0.78
N TYR A 53 7.58 5.18 -0.14
CA TYR A 53 8.50 6.18 0.38
C TYR A 53 8.91 5.76 1.78
N HIS A 54 10.22 5.82 2.05
CA HIS A 54 10.72 5.38 3.34
C HIS A 54 11.83 6.27 3.86
N ARG A 55 11.88 6.41 5.18
CA ARG A 55 13.03 7.00 5.88
C ARG A 55 14.22 6.04 5.85
N SER A 56 15.42 6.58 6.05
CA SER A 56 16.68 5.80 6.00
C SER A 56 16.81 4.77 7.13
N ASP A 57 16.02 4.91 8.19
CA ASP A 57 16.02 4.04 9.37
C ASP A 57 15.04 2.86 9.26
N VAL A 58 14.25 2.79 8.17
CA VAL A 58 13.33 1.68 7.91
C VAL A 58 14.12 0.45 7.42
N PRO A 59 14.00 -0.71 8.09
CA PRO A 59 14.73 -1.91 7.70
C PRO A 59 14.35 -2.43 6.31
N PRO A 60 15.32 -2.93 5.52
CA PRO A 60 15.06 -3.54 4.22
C PRO A 60 14.06 -4.71 4.28
N ALA A 61 14.10 -5.51 5.34
CA ALA A 61 13.19 -6.64 5.54
C ALA A 61 11.72 -6.23 5.60
N ILE A 62 11.41 -5.01 6.05
CA ILE A 62 10.06 -4.44 6.04
C ILE A 62 9.70 -3.97 4.63
N LEU A 63 10.62 -3.33 3.92
CA LEU A 63 10.43 -2.91 2.52
C LEU A 63 10.19 -4.12 1.59
N ASP A 64 10.79 -5.26 1.91
CA ASP A 64 10.59 -6.55 1.22
C ASP A 64 9.21 -7.18 1.49
N ARG A 65 8.34 -6.57 2.30
CA ARG A 65 6.93 -6.94 2.42
C ARG A 65 6.03 -6.17 1.45
N ALA A 66 6.56 -5.16 0.76
CA ALA A 66 5.86 -4.53 -0.33
C ALA A 66 5.78 -5.46 -1.55
N ARG A 67 4.98 -5.07 -2.56
CA ARG A 67 4.99 -5.79 -3.84
C ARG A 67 6.39 -5.81 -4.43
N ALA A 68 6.71 -6.89 -5.15
CA ALA A 68 8.03 -7.06 -5.77
C ALA A 68 8.34 -5.97 -6.82
N ASP A 69 7.29 -5.41 -7.44
CA ASP A 69 7.37 -4.34 -8.44
C ASP A 69 7.15 -2.93 -7.86
N ALA A 70 6.94 -2.80 -6.55
CA ALA A 70 6.74 -1.49 -5.92
C ALA A 70 8.01 -0.65 -6.00
N ALA A 71 7.89 0.61 -6.46
CA ALA A 71 9.01 1.54 -6.50
C ALA A 71 9.38 1.96 -5.06
N ARG A 72 10.63 1.72 -4.65
CA ARG A 72 11.15 2.08 -3.32
C ARG A 72 11.94 3.38 -3.41
N ILE A 73 11.48 4.43 -2.73
CA ILE A 73 12.01 5.79 -2.86
C ILE A 73 12.46 6.27 -1.47
N PRO A 74 13.77 6.40 -1.22
CA PRO A 74 14.25 6.99 0.03
C PRO A 74 13.87 8.48 0.06
N CYS A 75 13.25 8.94 1.14
CA CYS A 75 12.86 10.34 1.29
C CYS A 75 12.77 10.73 2.77
N ASP A 76 13.25 11.92 3.12
CA ASP A 76 13.23 12.45 4.49
C ASP A 76 11.91 13.16 4.84
N ALA A 77 11.14 13.57 3.84
CA ALA A 77 9.83 14.21 3.98
C ALA A 77 8.72 13.40 3.29
N PRO A 78 7.46 13.52 3.72
CA PRO A 78 6.35 12.92 2.99
C PRO A 78 6.31 13.47 1.55
N PRO A 79 6.09 12.62 0.53
CA PRO A 79 5.94 13.10 -0.84
C PRO A 79 4.65 13.91 -1.00
N ASP A 80 4.67 14.92 -1.86
CA ASP A 80 3.45 15.43 -2.47
C ASP A 80 2.97 14.37 -3.46
N ALA A 81 1.94 13.60 -3.10
CA ALA A 81 1.42 12.56 -4.00
C ALA A 81 0.75 13.21 -5.21
N GLN A 82 1.50 13.24 -6.31
CA GLN A 82 0.96 13.45 -7.64
C GLN A 82 1.11 12.14 -8.41
N GLY A 83 0.00 11.58 -8.90
CA GLY A 83 -0.01 10.39 -9.75
C GLY A 83 -1.00 9.32 -9.30
N SER A 84 -1.22 8.35 -10.17
CA SER A 84 -2.12 7.22 -9.91
C SER A 84 -1.48 6.17 -9.01
N GLY A 85 -2.35 5.37 -8.38
CA GLY A 85 -1.98 4.24 -7.54
C GLY A 85 -1.79 4.56 -6.05
N LEU A 86 -1.57 3.52 -5.26
CA LEU A 86 -1.39 3.62 -3.81
C LEU A 86 0.05 4.02 -3.46
N VAL A 87 0.17 5.10 -2.69
CA VAL A 87 1.44 5.52 -2.11
C VAL A 87 1.46 5.17 -0.63
N VAL A 88 2.55 4.57 -0.16
CA VAL A 88 2.80 4.33 1.27
C VAL A 88 4.02 5.13 1.71
N ASP A 89 3.90 5.91 2.79
CA ASP A 89 5.02 6.61 3.44
C ASP A 89 5.28 5.94 4.80
N VAL A 90 6.49 5.41 4.95
CA VAL A 90 6.92 4.59 6.10
C VAL A 90 8.02 5.30 6.86
N ALA A 91 7.82 5.44 8.17
CA ALA A 91 8.84 5.92 9.09
C ALA A 91 8.90 5.03 10.34
N MET A 92 10.04 4.98 11.01
CA MET A 92 10.13 4.41 12.34
C MET A 92 9.59 5.40 13.37
N ARG A 93 9.07 4.89 14.47
CA ARG A 93 8.79 5.70 15.66
C ARG A 93 10.13 6.08 16.29
N ALA A 94 10.33 7.39 16.52
CA ALA A 94 11.45 7.93 17.27
C ALA A 94 11.43 7.47 18.73
#